data_AF-A0A102DG65-F1
#
_entry.id   AF-A0A102DG65-F1
#
_cell.length_a   1.000
_cell.length_b   1.000
_cell.length_c   1.000
_cell.angle_alpha   90.00
_cell.angle_beta   90.00
_cell.angle_gamma   90.00
#
_symmetry.space_group_name_H-M   'P 1'
#
loop_
_entity.id
_entity.type
_entity.pdbx_description
1 polymer ?
#
loop_
_entity_poly.entity_id
_entity_poly.type
_entity_poly.pdbx_seq_one_letter_code
_entity_poly.pdbx_strand_id
1 'polypeptide(L)'
;MNEIPPRAIHGGDQCDGSARRVADGVAGDLPNPATPTYALVRAMEDVMAVRHDQIFHYGHTPEKDARRPLRQFVEDLHTGARAIVEDVQFHKPHDRIRRRLVKLAALTLATIDRIDNEGDAL
;
A
#
# COMPACT_ATOMS: atom_id res chain seq x y z
N MET A 1 -31.32 -17.16 0.76
CA MET A 1 -29.93 -17.27 1.26
C MET A 1 -29.03 -17.20 0.04
N ASN A 2 -28.35 -16.08 -0.19
CA ASN A 2 -27.42 -15.92 -1.31
C ASN A 2 -26.03 -15.71 -0.72
N GLU A 3 -25.22 -16.75 -0.78
CA GLU A 3 -23.82 -16.73 -0.42
C GLU A 3 -23.06 -15.83 -1.40
N ILE A 4 -22.44 -14.76 -0.89
CA ILE A 4 -21.55 -13.91 -1.67
C ILE A 4 -20.18 -14.57 -1.66
N PRO A 5 -19.62 -14.98 -2.81
CA PRO A 5 -18.33 -15.65 -2.84
C PRO A 5 -17.19 -14.69 -2.46
N PRO A 6 -16.09 -15.19 -1.86
CA PRO A 6 -14.93 -14.38 -1.52
C PRO A 6 -14.29 -13.82 -2.79
N ARG A 7 -14.25 -12.49 -2.91
CA ARG A 7 -13.56 -11.81 -4.01
C ARG A 7 -12.06 -11.89 -3.77
N ALA A 8 -11.38 -12.68 -4.60
CA ALA A 8 -9.93 -12.70 -4.72
C ALA A 8 -9.41 -11.29 -5.02
N ILE A 9 -8.36 -10.87 -4.32
CA ILE A 9 -7.60 -9.67 -4.65
C ILE A 9 -6.91 -9.96 -5.98
N HIS A 10 -7.40 -9.39 -7.08
CA HIS A 10 -6.81 -9.57 -8.40
C HIS A 10 -5.36 -9.08 -8.41
N GLY A 11 -4.44 -10.00 -8.70
CA GLY A 11 -3.03 -9.73 -9.00
C GLY A 11 -2.86 -9.13 -10.39
N GLY A 12 -3.42 -7.94 -10.61
CA GLY A 12 -3.24 -7.17 -11.84
C GLY A 12 -1.88 -6.48 -11.86
N ASP A 13 -0.97 -7.02 -12.65
CA ASP A 13 0.40 -6.56 -12.90
C ASP A 13 0.45 -5.51 -14.03
N GLN A 14 -0.33 -4.44 -13.94
CA GLN A 14 -0.36 -3.40 -14.98
C GLN A 14 -0.35 -2.01 -14.38
N CYS A 15 0.85 -1.45 -14.26
CA CYS A 15 1.06 0.00 -14.33
C CYS A 15 2.01 0.23 -15.52
N ASP A 16 1.43 0.73 -16.60
CA ASP A 16 2.10 0.97 -17.89
C ASP A 16 3.14 2.08 -17.80
N GLY A 17 4.29 1.83 -18.41
CA GLY A 17 5.43 2.74 -18.46
C GLY A 17 5.14 3.96 -19.33
N SER A 18 4.99 5.12 -18.70
CA SER A 18 5.07 6.41 -19.41
C SER A 18 6.43 7.05 -19.19
N ALA A 19 7.40 6.63 -20.01
CA ALA A 19 8.70 7.26 -20.14
C ALA A 19 8.54 8.65 -20.79
N ARG A 20 8.61 9.72 -19.98
CA ARG A 20 8.64 11.09 -20.48
C ARG A 20 10.10 11.53 -20.67
N ARG A 21 10.55 11.54 -21.93
CA ARG A 21 11.76 12.22 -22.40
C ARG A 21 11.63 13.73 -22.16
N VAL A 22 12.62 14.34 -21.52
CA VAL A 22 12.96 15.76 -21.70
C VAL A 22 14.48 15.84 -21.77
N ALA A 23 14.97 16.45 -22.85
CA ALA A 23 16.38 16.64 -23.15
C ALA A 23 16.84 18.05 -22.76
N ASP A 24 18.15 18.12 -22.51
CA ASP A 24 19.08 19.25 -22.60
C ASP A 24 19.10 20.35 -21.52
N GLY A 25 20.28 20.43 -20.89
CA GLY A 25 20.90 21.69 -20.50
C GLY A 25 21.19 21.87 -19.01
N VAL A 26 22.35 21.39 -18.56
CA VAL A 26 23.42 22.10 -17.82
C VAL A 26 24.26 21.03 -17.09
N ALA A 27 25.52 20.91 -17.49
CA ALA A 27 26.49 20.05 -16.83
C ALA A 27 26.86 20.61 -15.47
N GLY A 28 26.79 19.76 -14.43
CA GLY A 28 27.44 20.05 -13.15
C GLY A 28 26.60 19.85 -11.89
N ASP A 29 25.73 18.83 -11.83
CA ASP A 29 25.40 18.20 -10.56
C ASP A 29 24.93 16.77 -10.83
N LEU A 30 25.80 15.79 -10.56
CA LEU A 30 25.38 14.39 -10.53
C LEU A 30 24.32 14.28 -9.43
N PRO A 31 23.17 13.61 -9.67
CA PRO A 31 22.15 13.47 -8.64
C PRO A 31 22.76 12.79 -7.42
N ASN A 32 22.86 13.54 -6.32
CA ASN A 32 23.23 12.99 -5.03
C ASN A 32 22.32 11.77 -4.77
N PRO A 33 22.87 10.55 -4.61
CA PRO A 33 22.06 9.36 -4.42
C PRO A 33 21.26 9.50 -3.13
N ALA A 34 20.00 9.92 -3.27
CA ALA A 34 18.93 9.95 -2.26
C ALA A 34 19.43 10.10 -0.81
N THR A 35 19.54 11.35 -0.34
CA THR A 35 19.60 11.63 1.10
C THR A 35 18.51 10.81 1.80
N PRO A 36 18.80 10.10 2.91
CA PRO A 36 17.86 9.16 3.54
C PRO A 36 16.46 9.75 3.78
N THR A 37 16.41 11.05 4.08
CA THR A 37 15.17 11.83 4.21
C THR A 37 14.29 11.79 2.96
N TYR A 38 14.88 11.91 1.77
CA TYR A 38 14.14 11.88 0.51
C TYR A 38 13.56 10.49 0.22
N ALA A 39 14.32 9.43 0.53
CA ALA A 39 13.84 8.06 0.39
C ALA A 39 12.65 7.76 1.33
N LEU A 40 12.69 8.30 2.56
CA LEU A 40 11.58 8.20 3.52
C LEU A 40 10.33 8.94 3.03
N VAL A 41 10.48 10.20 2.58
CA VAL A 41 9.36 10.99 2.05
C VAL A 41 8.69 10.27 0.87
N ARG A 42 9.48 9.75 -0.07
CA ARG A 42 8.95 8.95 -1.19
C ARG A 42 8.21 7.69 -0.76
N ALA A 43 8.66 7.03 0.31
CA ALA A 43 7.95 5.88 0.86
C ALA A 43 6.61 6.28 1.49
N MET A 44 6.55 7.43 2.18
CA MET A 44 5.30 7.97 2.71
C MET A 44 4.33 8.34 1.58
N GLU A 45 4.81 9.01 0.53
CA GLU A 45 4.01 9.34 -0.65
C GLU A 45 3.39 8.10 -1.30
N ASP A 46 4.17 7.03 -1.46
CA ASP A 46 3.68 5.77 -2.04
C ASP A 46 2.60 5.10 -1.17
N VAL A 47 2.75 5.14 0.15
CA VAL A 47 1.73 4.61 1.07
C VAL A 47 0.44 5.41 0.95
N MET A 48 0.53 6.74 0.92
CA MET A 48 -0.63 7.61 0.74
C MET A 48 -1.29 7.43 -0.63
N ALA A 49 -0.50 7.22 -1.69
CA ALA A 49 -1.02 6.94 -3.03
C ALA A 49 -1.81 5.62 -3.06
N VAL A 50 -1.31 4.56 -2.41
CA VAL A 50 -2.04 3.29 -2.30
C VAL A 50 -3.32 3.45 -1.47
N ARG A 51 -3.29 4.20 -0.36
CA ARG A 51 -4.50 4.44 0.44
C ARG A 51 -5.54 5.24 -0.33
N HIS A 52 -5.11 6.27 -1.06
CA HIS A 52 -5.95 7.02 -1.97
C HIS A 52 -6.60 6.09 -3.01
N ASP A 53 -5.81 5.21 -3.64
CA ASP A 53 -6.32 4.25 -4.62
C ASP A 53 -7.40 3.31 -4.03
N GLN A 54 -7.17 2.78 -2.82
CA GLN A 54 -8.15 1.98 -2.07
C GLN A 54 -9.49 2.70 -1.86
N ILE A 55 -9.44 4.00 -1.55
CA ILE A 55 -10.64 4.82 -1.32
C ILE A 55 -11.36 5.09 -2.64
N PHE A 56 -10.64 5.65 -3.62
CA PHE A 56 -11.25 6.18 -4.83
C PHE A 56 -11.67 5.09 -5.83
N HIS A 57 -10.90 4.01 -5.96
CA HIS A 57 -11.17 2.97 -6.96
C HIS A 57 -11.85 1.73 -6.38
N TYR A 58 -11.58 1.40 -5.10
CA TYR A 58 -12.10 0.18 -4.47
C TYR A 58 -13.13 0.44 -3.37
N GLY A 59 -13.40 1.70 -3.06
CA GLY A 59 -14.44 2.12 -2.12
C GLY A 59 -14.18 1.69 -0.69
N HIS A 60 -12.91 1.65 -0.25
CA HIS A 60 -12.50 1.47 1.15
C HIS A 60 -12.53 2.81 1.90
N THR A 61 -13.70 3.45 1.97
CA THR A 61 -13.85 4.70 2.73
C THR A 61 -13.85 4.41 4.24
N PRO A 62 -13.44 5.37 5.09
CA PRO A 62 -13.47 5.20 6.55
C PRO A 62 -14.82 4.72 7.09
N GLU A 63 -15.94 5.26 6.58
CA GLU A 63 -17.29 4.93 7.03
C GLU A 63 -17.69 3.49 6.67
N LYS A 64 -17.17 2.97 5.56
CA LYS A 64 -17.43 1.60 5.13
C LYS A 64 -16.50 0.63 5.85
N ASP A 65 -15.25 1.00 6.03
CA ASP A 65 -14.26 0.24 6.79
C ASP A 65 -14.73 0.08 8.25
N ALA A 66 -15.37 1.11 8.83
CA ALA A 66 -16.02 1.06 10.16
C ALA A 66 -17.03 -0.09 10.33
N ARG A 67 -17.71 -0.49 9.24
CA ARG A 67 -18.72 -1.57 9.27
C ARG A 67 -18.11 -2.97 9.26
N ARG A 68 -16.81 -3.08 8.96
CA ARG A 68 -16.10 -4.35 8.98
C ARG A 68 -15.61 -4.62 10.42
N PRO A 69 -15.68 -5.88 10.89
CA PRO A 69 -15.11 -6.26 12.18
C PRO A 69 -13.59 -6.01 12.23
N LEU A 70 -13.08 -5.43 13.32
CA LEU A 70 -11.65 -5.19 13.51
C LEU A 70 -10.81 -6.47 13.32
N ARG A 71 -11.32 -7.62 13.76
CA ARG A 71 -10.69 -8.93 13.57
C ARG A 71 -10.31 -9.21 12.10
N GLN A 72 -11.15 -8.79 11.14
CA GLN A 72 -10.86 -9.00 9.72
C GLN A 72 -9.64 -8.19 9.27
N PHE A 73 -9.48 -6.95 9.75
CA PHE A 73 -8.28 -6.16 9.47
C PHE A 73 -7.02 -6.82 10.04
N VAL A 74 -7.10 -7.35 11.26
CA VAL A 74 -5.97 -8.07 11.89
C VAL A 74 -5.60 -9.34 11.08
N GLU A 75 -6.59 -10.08 10.60
CA GLU A 75 -6.38 -11.25 9.74
C GLU A 75 -5.76 -10.86 8.38
N ASP A 76 -6.20 -9.74 7.77
CA ASP A 76 -5.63 -9.19 6.54
C ASP A 76 -4.15 -8.76 6.75
N LEU A 77 -3.85 -8.09 7.88
CA LEU A 77 -2.49 -7.68 8.26
C LEU A 77 -1.57 -8.89 8.43
N HIS A 78 -2.03 -9.90 9.17
CA HIS A 78 -1.27 -11.14 9.36
C HIS A 78 -0.97 -11.84 8.03
N THR A 79 -1.97 -11.92 7.16
CA THR A 79 -1.84 -12.52 5.82
C THR A 79 -0.83 -11.76 4.96
N GLY A 80 -0.90 -10.42 4.95
CA GLY A 80 0.04 -9.56 4.24
C GLY A 80 1.47 -9.69 4.74
N ALA A 81 1.67 -9.68 6.06
CA ALA A 81 2.98 -9.83 6.68
C ALA A 81 3.60 -11.20 6.38
N ARG A 82 2.83 -12.29 6.47
CA ARG A 82 3.29 -13.64 6.12
C ARG A 82 3.78 -13.71 4.67
N ALA A 83 3.02 -13.13 3.73
CA ALA A 83 3.41 -13.16 2.32
C ALA A 83 4.70 -12.37 2.03
N ILE A 84 5.01 -11.36 2.83
CA ILE A 84 6.28 -10.64 2.77
C ILE A 84 7.43 -11.50 3.29
N VAL A 85 7.23 -12.19 4.42
CA VAL A 85 8.22 -13.14 4.97
C VAL A 85 8.53 -14.23 3.94
N GLU A 86 7.51 -14.79 3.30
CA GLU A 86 7.68 -15.77 2.23
C GLU A 86 8.45 -15.18 1.04
N ASP A 87 8.11 -13.97 0.58
CA ASP A 87 8.83 -13.32 -0.51
C ASP A 87 10.32 -13.09 -0.17
N VAL A 88 10.65 -12.75 1.07
CA VAL A 88 12.04 -12.63 1.56
C VAL A 88 12.73 -13.99 1.59
N GLN A 89 12.10 -15.00 2.20
CA GLN A 89 12.63 -16.36 2.31
C GLN A 89 12.97 -16.97 0.93
N PHE A 90 12.11 -16.74 -0.05
CA PHE A 90 12.28 -17.23 -1.41
C PHE A 90 12.98 -16.23 -2.35
N HIS A 91 13.70 -15.27 -1.78
CA HIS A 91 14.59 -14.33 -2.50
C HIS A 91 13.90 -13.64 -3.69
N LYS A 92 12.65 -13.22 -3.50
CA LYS A 92 11.91 -12.49 -4.55
C LYS A 92 12.54 -11.10 -4.76
N PRO A 93 12.34 -10.49 -5.95
CA PRO A 93 12.91 -9.18 -6.26
C PRO A 93 12.52 -8.12 -5.22
N HIS A 94 13.48 -7.26 -4.85
CA HIS A 94 13.27 -6.21 -3.83
C HIS A 94 12.09 -5.29 -4.14
N ASP A 95 11.87 -4.95 -5.42
CA ASP A 95 10.74 -4.10 -5.83
C ASP A 95 9.39 -4.74 -5.49
N ARG A 96 9.28 -6.06 -5.61
CA ARG A 96 8.06 -6.80 -5.23
C ARG A 96 7.84 -6.75 -3.73
N ILE A 97 8.89 -6.99 -2.95
CA ILE A 97 8.85 -6.92 -1.48
C ILE A 97 8.45 -5.51 -1.05
N ARG A 98 9.05 -4.47 -1.64
CA ARG A 98 8.73 -3.06 -1.41
C ARG A 98 7.25 -2.77 -1.71
N ARG A 99 6.74 -3.18 -2.88
CA ARG A 99 5.32 -2.99 -3.24
C ARG A 99 4.38 -3.65 -2.23
N ARG A 100 4.71 -4.86 -1.73
CA ARG A 100 3.93 -5.51 -0.68
C ARG A 100 4.01 -4.78 0.66
N LEU A 101 5.19 -4.30 1.05
CA LEU A 101 5.38 -3.50 2.27
C LEU A 101 4.55 -2.22 2.23
N VAL A 102 4.54 -1.50 1.10
CA VAL A 102 3.71 -0.29 0.91
C VAL A 102 2.23 -0.63 1.05
N LYS A 103 1.75 -1.71 0.43
CA LYS A 103 0.35 -2.17 0.57
C LYS A 103 0.01 -2.55 2.01
N LEU A 104 0.92 -3.23 2.72
CA LEU A 104 0.74 -3.56 4.12
C LEU A 104 0.69 -2.30 4.99
N ALA A 105 1.56 -1.33 4.76
CA ALA A 105 1.56 -0.05 5.48
C ALA A 105 0.26 0.74 5.25
N ALA A 106 -0.27 0.75 4.02
CA ALA A 106 -1.56 1.38 3.72
C ALA A 106 -2.73 0.66 4.44
N LEU A 107 -2.68 -0.68 4.53
CA LEU A 107 -3.64 -1.45 5.33
C LEU A 107 -3.51 -1.17 6.84
N THR A 108 -2.29 -1.01 7.34
CA THR A 108 -2.05 -0.61 8.73
C THR A 108 -2.66 0.76 9.00
N LEU A 109 -2.49 1.73 8.10
CA LEU A 109 -3.12 3.05 8.21
C LEU A 109 -4.66 2.94 8.26
N ALA A 110 -5.25 2.15 7.36
CA ALA A 110 -6.70 1.88 7.38
C ALA A 110 -7.17 1.22 8.69
N THR A 111 -6.33 0.39 9.30
CA THR A 111 -6.62 -0.28 10.58
C THR A 111 -6.54 0.71 11.74
N ILE A 112 -5.59 1.65 11.72
CA ILE A 112 -5.51 2.75 12.69
C ILE A 112 -6.77 3.62 12.58
N ASP A 113 -7.11 4.07 11.38
CA ASP A 113 -8.34 4.84 11.13
C ASP A 113 -9.56 4.10 11.71
N ARG A 114 -9.63 2.79 11.50
CA ARG A 114 -10.72 1.96 12.01
C ARG A 114 -10.80 1.93 13.54
N ILE A 115 -9.66 1.83 14.22
CA ILE A 115 -9.57 1.80 15.69
C ILE A 115 -9.94 3.18 16.26
N ASP A 116 -9.42 4.25 15.67
CA ASP A 116 -9.68 5.61 16.14
C ASP A 116 -11.18 5.95 16.02
N ASN A 117 -11.82 5.58 14.91
CA ASN A 117 -13.27 5.72 14.73
C ASN A 117 -14.10 4.80 15.64
N GLU A 118 -13.51 3.74 16.21
CA GLU A 118 -14.16 2.86 17.19
C GLU A 118 -14.17 3.52 18.58
N GLY A 119 -13.10 4.24 18.92
CA GLY A 119 -12.94 4.96 20.19
C GLY A 119 -13.90 6.13 20.38
N ASP A 120 -14.33 6.78 19.30
CA ASP A 120 -15.33 7.85 19.32
C ASP A 120 -16.78 7.37 19.55
N ALA A 121 -17.01 6.05 19.57
CA ALA A 121 -18.33 5.44 19.72
C ALA A 121 -18.61 4.84 21.12
N LEU A 122 -17.70 5.03 22.09
CA LEU A 122 -17.80 4.58 23.49
C LEU A 122 -17.93 5.79 24.44
#